data_AF-A0A9C8AJZ8-F1
#
_entry.id   AF-A0A9C8AJZ8-F1
#
_cell.length_a   1.000
_cell.length_b   1.000
_cell.length_c   1.000
_cell.angle_alpha   90.00
_cell.angle_beta   90.00
_cell.angle_gamma   90.00
#
_symmetry.space_group_name_H-M   'P 1'
#
loop_
_entity.id
_entity.type
_entity.pdbx_description
1 polymer ?
#
loop_
_entity_poly.entity_id
_entity_poly.type
_entity_poly.pdbx_seq_one_letter_code
_entity_poly.pdbx_strand_id
1 'polypeptide(L)'
;MSVKMILVGDFTVGLIGLDEVFEELYREGNAPSERLKEQLLAKVKAYNYIPPKAESEYAQALLREYKRFYQTKKGKGRPIKPAPKTWQGLPREQIPWFPTVYEDLCTGCRKCVEFCPYGVFEWDKDKNVPLVTNPWNCLVGCSNCADVCPPGAIKFPPRSILKTLQSR
;
A
#
# COMPACT_ATOMS: atom_id res chain seq x y z
N MET A 1 -12.80 -5.78 12.56
CA MET A 1 -11.49 -5.96 11.90
C MET A 1 -11.47 -5.04 10.69
N SER A 2 -10.39 -4.29 10.47
CA SER A 2 -10.29 -3.44 9.29
C SER A 2 -9.88 -4.23 8.06
N VAL A 3 -10.35 -3.79 6.89
CA VAL A 3 -9.78 -4.20 5.61
C VAL A 3 -8.48 -3.42 5.41
N LYS A 4 -7.45 -4.11 4.92
CA LYS A 4 -6.21 -3.50 4.48
C LYS A 4 -5.93 -3.93 3.05
N MET A 5 -5.69 -2.95 2.20
CA MET A 5 -5.39 -3.19 0.79
C MET A 5 -3.90 -3.40 0.60
N ILE A 6 -3.50 -4.49 -0.07
CA ILE A 6 -2.10 -4.83 -0.34
C ILE A 6 -1.92 -5.25 -1.81
N LEU A 7 -0.71 -5.12 -2.33
CA LEU A 7 -0.37 -5.59 -3.68
C LEU A 7 0.00 -7.09 -3.66
N VAL A 8 -0.72 -7.92 -4.41
CA VAL A 8 -0.43 -9.35 -4.60
C VAL A 8 -0.28 -9.61 -6.09
N GLY A 9 0.92 -9.99 -6.52
CA GLY A 9 1.27 -9.95 -7.95
C GLY A 9 1.03 -8.54 -8.51
N ASP A 10 0.20 -8.46 -9.54
CA ASP A 10 -0.20 -7.20 -10.19
C ASP A 10 -1.52 -6.61 -9.66
N PHE A 11 -2.18 -7.31 -8.73
CA PHE A 11 -3.52 -6.94 -8.26
C PHE A 11 -3.49 -6.37 -6.85
N THR A 12 -4.27 -5.31 -6.62
CA THR A 12 -4.51 -4.82 -5.26
C THR A 12 -5.69 -5.57 -4.65
N VAL A 13 -5.47 -6.24 -3.52
CA VAL A 13 -6.48 -7.05 -2.83
C VAL A 13 -6.74 -6.52 -1.43
N GLY A 14 -8.00 -6.57 -1.00
CA GLY A 14 -8.40 -6.26 0.37
C GLY A 14 -8.35 -7.50 1.25
N LEU A 15 -7.60 -7.43 2.34
CA LEU A 15 -7.53 -8.48 3.35
C LEU A 15 -8.07 -7.99 4.68
N ILE A 16 -8.94 -8.78 5.29
CA ILE A 16 -9.52 -8.52 6.60
C ILE A 16 -8.53 -8.98 7.67
N GLY A 17 -8.32 -8.15 8.69
CA GLY A 17 -7.61 -8.55 9.91
C GLY A 17 -6.09 -8.48 9.83
N LEU A 18 -5.53 -7.87 8.78
CA LEU A 18 -4.10 -7.91 8.53
C LEU A 18 -3.28 -7.17 9.59
N ASP A 19 -3.77 -6.03 10.08
CA ASP A 19 -3.09 -5.27 11.13
C ASP A 19 -3.05 -6.06 12.44
N GLU A 20 -4.14 -6.75 12.78
CA GLU A 20 -4.26 -7.58 13.97
C GLU A 20 -3.28 -8.77 13.93
N VAL A 21 -3.19 -9.46 12.78
CA VAL A 21 -2.22 -10.55 12.55
C VAL A 21 -0.78 -10.04 12.69
N PHE A 22 -0.48 -8.86 12.14
CA PHE A 22 0.87 -8.29 12.23
C PHE A 22 1.25 -7.89 13.66
N GLU A 23 0.35 -7.25 14.39
CA GLU A 23 0.57 -6.88 15.80
C GLU A 23 0.72 -8.10 16.70
N GLU A 24 -0.02 -9.18 16.45
CA GLU A 24 0.16 -10.47 17.15
C GLU A 24 1.56 -11.04 16.91
N LEU A 25 1.94 -11.27 15.63
CA LEU A 25 3.23 -11.86 15.28
C LEU A 25 4.41 -11.04 15.81
N TYR A 26 4.31 -9.71 15.79
CA TYR A 26 5.36 -8.83 16.33
C TYR A 26 5.47 -8.91 17.85
N ARG A 27 4.36 -8.97 18.58
CA ARG A 27 4.36 -9.14 20.04
C ARG A 27 4.96 -10.48 20.47
N GLU A 28 4.77 -11.52 19.66
CA GLU A 28 5.41 -12.83 19.83
C GLU A 28 6.91 -12.84 19.48
N GLY A 29 7.46 -11.73 18.97
CA GLY A 29 8.88 -11.60 18.67
C GLY A 29 9.31 -12.16 17.30
N ASN A 30 8.37 -12.48 16.41
CA ASN A 30 8.70 -13.02 15.09
C ASN A 30 9.39 -11.97 14.20
N ALA A 31 10.65 -12.21 13.85
CA ALA A 31 11.36 -11.38 12.87
C ALA A 31 10.96 -11.78 11.43
N PRO A 32 10.91 -10.83 10.47
CA PRO A 32 10.63 -11.15 9.08
C PRO A 32 11.66 -12.14 8.52
N SER A 33 11.19 -13.30 8.07
CA SER A 33 12.03 -14.36 7.49
C SER A 33 11.22 -15.18 6.49
N GLU A 34 11.91 -15.94 5.62
CA GLU A 34 11.25 -16.82 4.65
C GLU A 34 10.34 -17.85 5.33
N ARG A 35 10.72 -18.35 6.51
CA ARG A 35 9.92 -19.30 7.29
C ARG A 35 8.61 -18.71 7.82
N LEU A 36 8.55 -17.38 7.99
CA LEU A 36 7.36 -16.69 8.49
C LEU A 36 6.22 -16.65 7.45
N LYS A 37 6.52 -16.85 6.16
CA LYS A 37 5.55 -16.83 5.07
C LYS A 37 4.38 -17.79 5.31
N GLU A 38 4.67 -19.02 5.74
CA GLU A 38 3.66 -20.05 5.98
C GLU A 38 2.75 -19.67 7.15
N GLN A 39 3.32 -19.15 8.23
CA GLN A 39 2.55 -18.71 9.40
C GLN A 39 1.69 -17.48 9.10
N LEU A 40 2.22 -16.50 8.36
CA LEU A 40 1.47 -15.34 7.87
C LEU A 40 0.28 -15.78 7.02
N LEU A 41 0.54 -16.66 6.05
CA LEU A 41 -0.49 -17.17 5.15
C LEU A 41 -1.58 -17.93 5.94
N ALA A 42 -1.19 -18.82 6.86
CA ALA A 42 -2.12 -19.57 7.69
C ALA A 42 -3.02 -18.66 8.55
N LYS A 43 -2.44 -17.66 9.22
CA LYS A 43 -3.19 -16.69 10.04
C LYS A 43 -4.14 -15.84 9.20
N VAL A 44 -3.73 -15.39 8.02
CA VAL A 44 -4.58 -14.58 7.14
C VAL A 44 -5.71 -15.42 6.52
N LYS A 45 -5.46 -16.69 6.18
CA LYS A 45 -6.48 -17.62 5.66
C LYS A 45 -7.60 -17.92 6.67
N ALA A 46 -7.37 -17.70 7.97
CA ALA A 46 -8.42 -17.85 8.99
C ALA A 46 -9.60 -16.88 8.79
N TYR A 47 -9.38 -15.76 8.09
CA TYR A 47 -10.40 -14.72 7.87
C TYR A 47 -10.63 -14.39 6.39
N ASN A 48 -9.85 -14.97 5.47
CA ASN A 48 -9.86 -14.62 4.06
C ASN A 48 -9.74 -15.87 3.20
N TYR A 49 -10.47 -15.91 2.08
CA TYR A 49 -10.24 -16.91 1.06
C TYR A 49 -8.99 -16.56 0.25
N ILE A 50 -8.00 -17.45 0.24
CA ILE A 50 -6.82 -17.37 -0.62
C ILE A 50 -6.80 -18.61 -1.52
N PRO A 51 -6.88 -18.46 -2.85
CA PRO A 51 -6.82 -19.59 -3.78
C PRO A 51 -5.50 -20.36 -3.64
N PRO A 52 -5.50 -21.71 -3.58
CA PRO A 52 -4.26 -22.51 -3.47
C PRO A 52 -3.20 -22.17 -4.52
N LYS A 53 -3.64 -21.88 -5.75
CA LYS A 53 -2.76 -21.51 -6.87
C LYS A 53 -2.04 -20.17 -6.68
N ALA A 54 -2.59 -19.27 -5.85
CA ALA A 54 -2.05 -17.94 -5.59
C ALA A 54 -1.30 -17.85 -4.25
N GLU A 55 -1.23 -18.93 -3.47
CA GLU A 55 -0.66 -18.90 -2.11
C GLU A 55 0.77 -18.38 -2.05
N SER A 56 1.59 -18.71 -3.04
CA SER A 56 2.97 -18.22 -3.13
C SER A 56 3.02 -16.69 -3.28
N GLU A 57 2.18 -16.11 -4.14
CA GLU A 57 2.11 -14.66 -4.35
C GLU A 57 1.61 -13.94 -3.09
N TYR A 58 0.56 -14.49 -2.45
CA TYR A 58 0.05 -13.97 -1.19
C TYR A 58 1.10 -14.04 -0.08
N ALA A 59 1.78 -15.17 0.08
CA ALA A 59 2.81 -15.35 1.10
C ALA A 59 3.97 -14.35 0.93
N GLN A 60 4.41 -14.10 -0.31
CA GLN A 60 5.42 -13.09 -0.63
C GLN A 60 4.93 -11.68 -0.30
N ALA A 61 3.70 -11.33 -0.71
CA ALA A 61 3.10 -10.04 -0.41
C ALA A 61 2.93 -9.80 1.09
N LEU A 62 2.42 -10.80 1.82
CA LEU A 62 2.24 -10.75 3.27
C LEU A 62 3.58 -10.55 3.98
N LEU A 63 4.63 -11.27 3.60
CA LEU A 63 5.96 -11.06 4.17
C LEU A 63 6.50 -9.67 3.86
N ARG A 64 6.31 -9.15 2.64
CA ARG A 64 6.72 -7.79 2.26
C ARG A 64 6.05 -6.75 3.15
N GLU A 65 4.73 -6.83 3.31
CA GLU A 65 3.98 -5.90 4.15
C GLU A 65 4.34 -6.05 5.64
N TYR A 66 4.54 -7.28 6.12
CA TYR A 66 4.99 -7.53 7.50
C TYR A 66 6.38 -6.95 7.75
N LYS A 67 7.31 -7.07 6.80
CA LYS A 67 8.66 -6.47 6.89
C LYS A 67 8.60 -4.95 7.03
N ARG A 68 7.71 -4.28 6.27
CA ARG A 68 7.50 -2.82 6.39
C ARG A 68 6.94 -2.45 7.76
N PHE A 69 5.92 -3.18 8.23
CA PHE A 69 5.35 -3.01 9.56
C PHE A 69 6.42 -3.18 10.66
N TYR A 70 7.21 -4.25 10.59
CA TYR A 70 8.27 -4.56 11.55
C TYR A 70 9.34 -3.47 11.62
N GLN A 71 9.80 -2.96 10.46
CA GLN A 71 10.78 -1.88 10.39
C GLN A 71 10.25 -0.60 11.03
N THR A 72 8.99 -0.26 10.76
CA THR A 72 8.29 0.89 11.35
C THR A 72 8.26 0.78 12.88
N LYS A 73 7.88 -0.39 13.43
CA LYS A 73 7.88 -0.64 14.88
C LYS A 73 9.27 -0.57 15.53
N LYS A 74 10.32 -0.95 14.79
CA LYS A 74 11.73 -0.83 15.23
C LYS A 74 12.31 0.58 15.06
N GLY A 75 11.55 1.54 14.55
CA GLY A 75 12.04 2.90 14.28
C GLY A 75 13.06 2.99 13.15
N LYS A 76 13.13 2.01 12.25
CA LYS A 76 14.04 1.99 11.10
C LYS A 76 13.29 2.37 9.82
N GLY A 77 13.91 3.21 8.99
CA GLY A 77 13.33 3.71 7.74
C GLY A 77 12.54 5.01 7.91
N ARG A 78 12.01 5.57 6.81
CA ARG A 78 11.15 6.75 6.87
C ARG A 78 9.82 6.35 7.52
N PRO A 79 9.35 7.04 8.58
CA PRO A 79 8.05 6.75 9.17
C PRO A 79 6.94 6.90 8.13
N ILE A 80 6.20 5.82 7.87
CA ILE A 80 5.02 5.86 7.01
C ILE A 80 3.86 6.38 7.85
N LYS A 81 3.29 7.51 7.44
CA LYS A 81 2.07 8.04 8.05
C LYS A 81 0.88 7.21 7.56
N PRO A 82 0.04 6.65 8.46
CA PRO A 82 -1.19 6.00 8.04
C PRO A 82 -2.19 7.05 7.53
N ALA A 83 -2.86 6.77 6.43
CA ALA A 83 -4.01 7.54 5.99
C ALA A 83 -5.21 7.27 6.92
N PRO A 84 -6.14 8.23 7.04
CA PRO A 84 -7.42 7.98 7.68
C PRO A 84 -8.15 6.79 7.04
N LYS A 85 -8.76 5.93 7.87
CA LYS A 85 -9.59 4.80 7.41
C LYS A 85 -10.91 5.24 6.76
N THR A 86 -11.31 6.49 6.98
CA THR A 86 -12.51 7.09 6.40
C THR A 86 -12.21 8.48 5.86
N TRP A 87 -13.01 8.91 4.89
CA TRP A 87 -13.03 10.28 4.40
C TRP A 87 -14.48 10.72 4.31
N GLN A 88 -14.85 11.70 5.13
CA GLN A 88 -16.22 12.25 5.18
C GLN A 88 -17.30 11.16 5.35
N GLY A 89 -17.03 10.18 6.23
CA GLY A 89 -17.95 9.07 6.51
C GLY A 89 -17.83 7.87 5.56
N LEU A 90 -17.23 8.03 4.38
CA LEU A 90 -17.00 6.93 3.45
C LEU A 90 -15.74 6.13 3.82
N PRO A 91 -15.78 4.78 3.78
CA PRO A 91 -14.59 3.95 3.93
C PRO A 91 -13.53 4.28 2.87
N ARG A 92 -12.26 4.31 3.27
CA ARG A 92 -11.15 4.72 2.41
C ARG A 92 -11.07 3.89 1.13
N GLU A 93 -11.37 2.61 1.21
CA GLU A 93 -11.30 1.61 0.14
C GLU A 93 -12.36 1.85 -0.95
N GLN A 94 -13.39 2.65 -0.70
CA GLN A 94 -14.44 2.99 -1.67
C GLN A 94 -14.08 4.21 -2.53
N ILE A 95 -12.97 4.89 -2.24
CA ILE A 95 -12.63 6.18 -2.85
C ILE A 95 -11.40 5.99 -3.72
N PRO A 96 -11.54 5.74 -5.03
CA PRO A 96 -10.41 5.48 -5.91
C PRO A 96 -9.65 6.79 -6.21
N TRP A 97 -8.98 7.33 -5.19
CA TRP A 97 -8.12 8.50 -5.24
C TRP A 97 -6.70 8.07 -4.88
N PHE A 98 -5.88 7.88 -5.91
CA PHE A 98 -4.47 7.49 -5.78
C PHE A 98 -3.75 7.79 -7.11
N PRO A 99 -2.42 7.94 -7.10
CA PRO A 99 -1.66 8.25 -8.30
C PRO A 99 -1.59 7.07 -9.27
N THR A 100 -1.51 7.36 -10.57
CA THR A 100 -1.02 6.45 -11.62
C THR A 100 0.29 7.00 -12.17
N VAL A 101 1.28 6.13 -12.38
CA VAL A 101 2.59 6.47 -12.93
C VAL A 101 2.64 6.09 -14.41
N TYR A 102 2.97 7.05 -15.26
CA TYR A 102 3.22 6.88 -16.68
C TYR A 102 4.73 6.68 -16.86
N GLU A 103 5.14 5.41 -16.97
CA GLU A 103 6.55 5.00 -16.97
C GLU A 103 7.35 5.65 -18.11
N ASP A 104 6.72 5.85 -19.26
CA ASP A 104 7.28 6.48 -20.48
C ASP A 104 7.68 7.95 -20.28
N LEU A 105 7.04 8.64 -19.33
CA LEU A 105 7.36 10.03 -18.99
C LEU A 105 8.32 10.13 -17.81
N CYS A 106 8.60 9.04 -17.10
CA CYS A 106 9.38 9.07 -15.87
C CYS A 106 10.88 9.22 -16.16
N THR A 107 11.52 10.24 -15.56
CA THR A 107 12.98 10.46 -15.71
C THR A 107 13.82 9.77 -14.63
N GLY A 108 13.22 8.98 -13.74
CA GLY A 108 13.95 8.31 -12.68
C GLY A 108 14.36 9.22 -11.49
N CYS A 109 13.86 10.46 -11.40
CA CYS A 109 14.36 11.46 -10.44
C CYS A 109 14.01 11.25 -8.95
N ARG A 110 13.20 10.24 -8.61
CA ARG A 110 12.82 9.81 -7.23
C ARG A 110 12.09 10.81 -6.33
N LYS A 111 11.89 12.07 -6.75
CA LYS A 111 11.21 13.11 -5.96
C LYS A 111 9.86 12.68 -5.35
N CYS A 112 9.05 11.91 -6.07
CA CYS A 112 7.75 11.44 -5.56
C CYS A 112 7.87 10.47 -4.37
N VAL A 113 8.88 9.59 -4.39
CA VAL A 113 9.18 8.64 -3.30
C VAL A 113 9.70 9.38 -2.07
N GLU A 114 10.61 10.33 -2.30
CA GLU A 114 11.25 11.12 -1.24
C GLU A 114 10.28 12.13 -0.62
N PHE A 115 9.34 12.68 -1.38
CA PHE A 115 8.39 13.67 -0.88
C PHE A 115 7.25 13.02 -0.08
N CYS A 116 6.66 11.92 -0.55
CA CYS A 116 5.43 11.36 0.01
C CYS A 116 5.62 10.66 1.38
N PRO A 117 5.15 11.22 2.52
CA PRO A 117 5.32 10.60 3.83
C PRO A 117 4.35 9.44 4.07
N TYR A 118 3.42 9.19 3.15
CA TYR A 118 2.43 8.13 3.24
C TYR A 118 2.91 6.82 2.60
N GLY A 119 4.16 6.74 2.14
CA GLY A 119 4.71 5.49 1.60
C GLY A 119 3.90 4.93 0.43
N VAL A 120 3.24 5.80 -0.36
CA VAL A 120 2.40 5.41 -1.50
C VAL A 120 3.23 4.71 -2.59
N PHE A 121 4.50 5.13 -2.72
CA PHE A 121 5.43 4.66 -3.72
C PHE A 121 6.51 3.77 -3.11
N GLU A 122 6.89 2.73 -3.84
CA GLU A 122 8.20 2.09 -3.74
C GLU A 122 9.03 2.37 -5.00
N TRP A 123 10.31 2.03 -4.97
CA TRP A 123 11.18 2.17 -6.11
C TRP A 123 11.40 0.82 -6.79
N ASP A 124 11.02 0.72 -8.06
CA ASP A 124 11.42 -0.39 -8.92
C ASP A 124 12.85 -0.11 -9.40
N LYS A 125 13.81 -0.92 -8.94
CA LYS A 125 15.22 -0.76 -9.29
C LYS A 125 15.53 -1.21 -10.71
N ASP A 126 14.77 -2.18 -11.22
CA ASP A 126 15.04 -2.82 -12.51
C ASP A 126 14.52 -1.92 -13.63
N LYS A 127 13.32 -1.35 -13.45
CA LYS A 127 12.73 -0.38 -14.40
C LYS A 127 13.17 1.05 -14.16
N ASN A 128 13.76 1.36 -13.00
CA ASN A 128 14.15 2.71 -12.58
C ASN A 128 12.96 3.70 -12.55
N VAL A 129 11.79 3.23 -12.11
CA VAL A 129 10.55 4.02 -11.99
C VAL A 129 9.88 3.79 -10.62
N PRO A 130 9.04 4.71 -10.12
CA PRO A 130 8.30 4.48 -8.89
C PRO A 130 7.10 3.54 -9.13
N LEU A 131 6.90 2.58 -8.24
CA LEU A 131 5.75 1.68 -8.23
C LEU A 131 4.75 2.13 -7.16
N VAL A 132 3.46 2.25 -7.49
CA VAL A 132 2.40 2.58 -6.54
C VAL A 132 2.00 1.33 -5.75
N THR A 133 2.62 1.11 -4.60
CA THR A 133 2.41 -0.11 -3.80
C THR A 133 1.42 0.05 -2.67
N ASN A 134 1.14 1.28 -2.23
CA ASN A 134 0.12 1.58 -1.21
C ASN A 134 -0.87 2.63 -1.69
N PRO A 135 -1.64 2.38 -2.78
CA PRO A 135 -2.56 3.35 -3.35
C PRO A 135 -3.57 3.88 -2.32
N TRP A 136 -4.09 3.00 -1.48
CA TRP A 136 -5.09 3.34 -0.46
C TRP A 136 -4.53 4.10 0.75
N ASN A 137 -3.21 4.18 0.89
CA ASN A 137 -2.57 5.05 1.87
C ASN A 137 -2.36 6.47 1.33
N CYS A 138 -2.70 6.75 0.05
CA CYS A 138 -2.73 8.11 -0.47
C CYS A 138 -3.87 8.89 0.19
N LEU A 139 -3.59 10.10 0.70
CA LEU A 139 -4.64 10.97 1.23
C LEU A 139 -5.62 11.36 0.13
N VAL A 140 -6.92 11.19 0.40
CA VAL A 140 -7.99 11.59 -0.51
C VAL A 140 -7.92 13.09 -0.77
N GLY A 141 -7.90 13.48 -2.05
CA GLY A 141 -7.77 14.87 -2.50
C GLY A 141 -6.34 15.41 -2.62
N CYS A 142 -5.34 14.73 -2.04
CA CYS A 142 -3.93 15.11 -2.19
C CYS A 142 -3.42 14.76 -3.60
N SER A 143 -2.70 15.69 -4.25
CA SER A 143 -2.08 15.50 -5.57
C SER A 143 -0.63 15.98 -5.64
N ASN A 144 0.00 16.28 -4.49
CA ASN A 144 1.30 16.96 -4.44
C ASN A 144 2.43 16.20 -5.14
N CYS A 145 2.38 14.87 -5.19
CA CYS A 145 3.40 14.10 -5.92
C CYS A 145 3.35 14.34 -7.43
N ALA A 146 2.19 14.69 -7.99
CA ALA A 146 2.06 15.13 -9.38
C ALA A 146 2.67 16.51 -9.57
N ASP A 147 2.42 17.44 -8.64
CA ASP A 147 2.95 18.82 -8.71
C ASP A 147 4.48 18.86 -8.65
N VAL A 148 5.11 18.00 -7.85
CA VAL A 148 6.59 17.91 -7.75
C VAL A 148 7.23 17.07 -8.85
N CYS A 149 6.46 16.47 -9.76
CA CYS A 149 6.96 15.63 -10.85
C CYS A 149 7.18 16.48 -12.11
N PRO A 150 8.43 16.92 -12.42
CA PRO A 150 8.67 17.83 -13.54
C PRO A 150 8.22 17.31 -14.91
N PRO A 151 8.38 16.01 -15.26
CA PRO A 151 7.92 15.51 -16.55
C PRO A 151 6.40 15.25 -16.59
N GLY A 152 5.67 15.45 -15.48
CA GLY A 152 4.23 15.21 -15.44
C GLY A 152 3.83 13.74 -15.52
N ALA A 153 4.72 12.82 -15.14
CA ALA A 153 4.54 11.36 -15.20
C ALA A 153 3.53 10.80 -14.18
N ILE A 154 3.03 11.61 -13.24
CA ILE A 154 2.08 11.18 -12.21
C ILE A 154 0.73 11.85 -12.48
N LYS A 155 -0.33 11.07 -12.63
CA LYS A 155 -1.70 11.57 -12.76
C LYS A 155 -2.59 11.05 -11.64
N PHE A 156 -3.66 11.80 -11.39
CA PHE A 156 -4.72 11.42 -10.47
C PHE A 156 -6.06 11.36 -11.21
N PRO A 157 -7.03 10.60 -10.67
CA PRO A 157 -8.41 10.69 -11.08
C PRO A 157 -8.93 12.13 -11.05
N PRO A 158 -9.90 12.49 -11.90
CA PRO A 158 -10.42 13.86 -11.93
C PRO A 158 -11.06 14.21 -10.59
N ARG A 159 -10.81 15.42 -10.07
CA ARG A 159 -11.36 15.89 -8.78
C ARG A 159 -12.89 15.84 -8.72
N SER A 160 -13.58 15.80 -9.85
CA SER A 160 -15.04 15.63 -9.92
C SER A 160 -15.52 14.36 -9.20
N ILE A 161 -14.74 13.27 -9.18
CA ILE A 161 -15.15 12.04 -8.47
C ILE A 161 -15.40 12.28 -6.98
N LEU A 162 -14.63 13.18 -6.36
CA LEU A 162 -14.77 13.49 -4.94
C LEU A 162 -16.07 14.24 -4.65
N LYS A 163 -16.49 15.12 -5.58
CA LYS A 163 -17.77 15.84 -5.49
C LYS A 163 -18.94 14.87 -5.63
N THR A 164 -18.86 13.92 -6.57
CA THR A 164 -19.90 12.91 -6.77
C THR A 164 -20.05 11.96 -5.58
N LEU A 165 -18.95 11.66 -4.87
CA LEU A 165 -18.99 10.84 -3.66
C LEU A 165 -19.62 11.59 -2.46
N GLN A 166 -19.53 12.91 -2.43
CA GLN A 166 -20.14 13.76 -1.40
C GLN A 166 -21.64 13.99 -1.59
N SER A 167 -22.16 13.80 -2.81
CA SER A 167 -23.56 14.02 -3.15
C SER A 167 -24.43 12.76 -3.02
N ARG A 168 -23.90 11.69 -2.43
CA ARG A 168 -24.60 10.43 -2.13
C ARG A 168 -24.95 10.39 -0.66
#